data_AF-A0A2A8BXC8-F1
#
_entry.id   AF-A0A2A8BXC8-F1
#
_cell.length_a   1.000
_cell.length_b   1.000
_cell.length_c   1.000
_cell.angle_alpha   90.00
_cell.angle_beta   90.00
_cell.angle_gamma   90.00
#
_symmetry.space_group_name_H-M   'P 1'
#
loop_
_entity.id
_entity.type
_entity.pdbx_description
1 polymer ?
#
loop_
_entity_poly.entity_id
_entity_poly.type
_entity_poly.pdbx_seq_one_letter_code
_entity_poly.pdbx_strand_id
1 'polypeptide(L)'
;ESGGGSTLTMQLVRNIKMNQALELPTQEERLKAYNDAVEQTIPRKLEEMKLAIGLAKKYTHKEILTGYLNIAYFGDQTYGVQAAAQHYYNKSATDLTPAEAASILAIVQSPNTRNLSNPK
;
A
#
# COMPACT_ATOMS: atom_id res chain seq x y z
N GLU A 1 17.70 7.80 11.12
CA GLU A 1 16.38 7.54 10.52
C GLU A 1 16.41 7.90 9.04
N SER A 2 16.48 6.92 8.15
CA SER A 2 16.45 7.16 6.70
C SER A 2 15.00 7.38 6.27
N GLY A 3 14.60 8.65 6.13
CA GLY A 3 13.28 9.02 5.63
C GLY A 3 12.96 8.31 4.31
N GLY A 4 11.75 7.76 4.21
CA GLY A 4 11.27 7.06 3.03
C GLY A 4 11.07 8.01 1.86
N GLY A 5 12.11 8.27 1.07
CA GLY A 5 12.05 9.13 -0.12
C GLY A 5 11.23 8.60 -1.29
N SER A 6 10.42 7.55 -1.11
CA SER A 6 9.51 7.02 -2.13
C SER A 6 8.19 7.80 -2.11
N THR A 7 7.74 8.27 -3.27
CA THR A 7 6.45 8.96 -3.40
C THR A 7 5.28 7.98 -3.25
N LEU A 8 4.07 8.49 -3.01
CA LEU A 8 2.86 7.65 -2.94
C LEU A 8 2.61 6.89 -4.24
N THR A 9 2.84 7.51 -5.41
CA THR A 9 2.71 6.84 -6.71
C THR A 9 3.72 5.70 -6.87
N MET A 10 4.94 5.87 -6.37
CA MET A 10 5.94 4.80 -6.35
C MET A 10 5.50 3.64 -5.45
N GLN A 11 4.94 3.94 -4.28
CA GLN A 11 4.39 2.91 -3.39
C GLN A 11 3.17 2.21 -4.02
N LEU A 12 2.32 2.92 -4.76
CA LEU A 12 1.22 2.33 -5.52
C LEU A 12 1.74 1.32 -6.55
N VAL A 13 2.77 1.67 -7.34
CA VAL A 13 3.41 0.74 -8.28
C VAL A 13 3.90 -0.53 -7.57
N ARG A 14 4.54 -0.37 -6.41
CA ARG A 14 5.01 -1.52 -5.62
C ARG A 14 3.86 -2.43 -5.20
N ASN A 15 2.80 -1.84 -4.64
CA ASN A 15 1.63 -2.60 -4.19
C ASN A 15 0.94 -3.33 -5.36
N ILE A 16 0.85 -2.70 -6.54
CA ILE A 16 0.34 -3.36 -7.75
C ILE A 16 1.19 -4.58 -8.11
N LYS A 17 2.53 -4.45 -8.13
CA LYS A 17 3.43 -5.57 -8.42
C LYS A 17 3.31 -6.70 -7.39
N MET A 18 3.17 -6.37 -6.11
CA MET A 18 2.95 -7.34 -5.05
C MET A 18 1.63 -8.09 -5.24
N ASN A 19 0.54 -7.39 -5.58
CA ASN A 19 -0.75 -8.02 -5.85
C ASN A 19 -0.70 -8.91 -7.10
N GLN A 20 -0.07 -8.45 -8.19
CA GLN A 20 0.14 -9.26 -9.40
C GLN A 20 0.95 -10.53 -9.10
N ALA A 21 1.94 -10.45 -8.20
CA ALA A 21 2.69 -11.63 -7.79
C ALA A 21 1.79 -12.68 -7.15
N LEU A 22 0.72 -12.30 -6.42
CA LEU A 22 -0.21 -13.23 -5.79
C LEU A 22 -1.13 -13.95 -6.80
N GLU A 23 -1.29 -13.38 -7.99
CA GLU A 23 -2.12 -13.95 -9.07
C GLU A 23 -1.40 -15.04 -9.88
N LEU A 24 -0.09 -15.24 -9.67
CA LEU A 24 0.69 -16.26 -10.37
C LEU A 24 0.30 -17.68 -9.92
N PRO A 25 0.33 -18.66 -10.84
CA PRO A 25 -0.27 -19.98 -10.62
C PRO A 25 0.52 -20.81 -9.59
N THR A 26 1.86 -20.78 -9.66
CA THR A 26 2.70 -21.60 -8.78
C THR A 26 3.23 -20.81 -7.58
N GLN A 27 3.39 -21.50 -6.45
CA GLN A 27 3.93 -20.88 -5.22
C GLN A 27 5.33 -20.32 -5.41
N GLU A 28 6.18 -20.99 -6.20
CA GLU A 28 7.55 -20.55 -6.49
C GLU A 28 7.56 -19.24 -7.27
N GLU A 29 6.74 -19.14 -8.33
CA GLU A 29 6.59 -17.92 -9.12
C GLU A 29 6.05 -16.76 -8.28
N ARG A 30 5.04 -17.02 -7.44
CA ARG A 30 4.49 -16.02 -6.50
C ARG A 30 5.58 -15.46 -5.60
N LEU A 31 6.35 -16.35 -4.95
CA LEU A 31 7.41 -15.95 -4.02
C LEU A 31 8.51 -15.16 -4.73
N LYS A 32 8.94 -15.63 -5.90
CA LYS A 32 9.95 -14.94 -6.70
C LYS A 32 9.49 -13.53 -7.08
N ALA A 33 8.31 -13.40 -7.70
CA ALA A 33 7.81 -12.10 -8.15
C ALA A 33 7.53 -11.14 -6.98
N TYR A 34 7.06 -11.66 -5.84
CA TYR A 34 6.87 -10.86 -4.64
C TYR A 34 8.21 -10.33 -4.10
N ASN A 35 9.23 -11.19 -4.04
CA ASN A 35 10.57 -10.79 -3.62
C ASN A 35 11.18 -9.76 -4.57
N ASP A 36 11.05 -9.96 -5.89
CA ASP A 36 11.49 -9.00 -6.90
C ASP A 36 10.80 -7.63 -6.74
N ALA A 37 9.54 -7.60 -6.32
CA ALA A 37 8.79 -6.36 -6.08
C ALA A 37 9.26 -5.59 -4.83
N VAL A 38 9.75 -6.28 -3.79
CA VAL A 38 10.11 -5.69 -2.49
C VAL A 38 11.61 -5.57 -2.22
N GLU A 39 12.45 -6.14 -3.09
CA GLU A 39 13.91 -6.14 -2.96
C GLU A 39 14.50 -4.72 -2.79
N GLN A 40 15.54 -4.53 -1.98
CA GLN A 40 16.09 -3.20 -1.73
C GLN A 40 17.25 -2.83 -2.68
N THR A 41 17.03 -2.97 -3.99
CA THR A 41 18.04 -2.69 -5.02
C THR A 41 17.76 -1.40 -5.80
N ILE A 42 18.83 -0.75 -6.30
CA ILE A 42 18.74 0.48 -7.11
C ILE A 42 18.00 0.23 -8.43
N PRO A 43 18.28 -0.83 -9.22
CA PRO A 43 17.57 -1.09 -10.47
C PRO A 43 16.05 -1.21 -10.28
N ARG A 44 15.61 -1.97 -9.28
CA ARG A 44 14.19 -2.10 -8.93
C ARG A 44 13.57 -0.74 -8.59
N LYS A 45 14.28 0.11 -7.84
CA LYS A 45 13.78 1.46 -7.49
C LYS A 45 13.67 2.37 -8.73
N LEU A 46 14.61 2.30 -9.67
CA LEU A 46 14.54 3.05 -10.93
C LEU A 46 13.36 2.59 -11.80
N GLU A 47 13.08 1.29 -11.83
CA GLU A 47 11.91 0.74 -12.53
C GLU A 47 10.59 1.25 -11.89
N GLU A 48 10.50 1.22 -10.56
CA GLU A 48 9.37 1.77 -9.78
C GLU A 48 9.15 3.26 -10.12
N MET A 49 10.23 4.05 -10.19
CA MET A 49 10.16 5.47 -10.58
C MET A 49 9.64 5.66 -12.01
N LYS A 50 10.16 4.88 -12.97
CA LYS A 50 9.74 4.96 -14.38
C LYS A 50 8.25 4.67 -14.54
N LEU A 51 7.77 3.61 -13.90
CA LEU A 51 6.35 3.24 -13.91
C LEU A 51 5.48 4.30 -13.20
N ALA A 52 5.96 4.85 -12.08
CA ALA A 52 5.24 5.89 -11.34
C ALA A 52 5.08 7.18 -12.17
N ILE A 53 6.11 7.59 -12.92
CA ILE A 53 6.01 8.71 -13.87
C ILE A 53 4.96 8.41 -14.94
N GLY A 54 4.90 7.16 -15.44
CA GLY A 54 3.89 6.72 -16.38
C GLY A 54 2.46 6.85 -15.83
N LEU A 55 2.24 6.44 -14.58
CA LEU A 55 0.95 6.58 -13.91
C LEU A 55 0.58 8.06 -13.70
N ALA A 56 1.52 8.87 -13.21
CA ALA A 56 1.30 10.31 -12.96
C ALA A 56 0.98 11.10 -14.24
N LYS A 57 1.38 10.62 -15.41
CA LYS A 57 1.00 11.21 -16.70
C LYS A 57 -0.40 10.82 -17.17
N LYS A 58 -0.93 9.68 -16.70
CA LYS A 58 -2.22 9.12 -17.15
C LYS A 58 -3.37 9.38 -16.17
N TYR A 59 -3.07 9.45 -14.88
CA TYR A 59 -4.06 9.54 -13.82
C TYR A 59 -3.82 10.79 -12.97
N THR A 60 -4.90 11.36 -12.48
CA THR A 60 -4.88 12.48 -11.54
C THR A 60 -4.34 12.05 -10.18
N HIS A 61 -3.86 13.01 -9.38
CA HIS A 61 -3.44 12.73 -7.99
C HIS A 61 -4.55 12.09 -7.16
N LYS A 62 -5.82 12.46 -7.40
CA LYS A 62 -6.96 11.89 -6.69
C LYS A 62 -7.14 10.40 -7.05
N GLU A 63 -7.08 10.06 -8.32
CA GLU A 63 -7.18 8.66 -8.77
C GLU A 63 -6.02 7.81 -8.25
N ILE A 64 -4.80 8.35 -8.25
CA ILE A 64 -3.63 7.68 -7.68
C ILE A 64 -3.81 7.44 -6.19
N LEU A 65 -4.26 8.45 -5.44
CA LEU A 65 -4.52 8.32 -4.01
C LEU A 65 -5.61 7.28 -3.73
N THR A 66 -6.71 7.32 -4.48
CA THR A 66 -7.80 6.33 -4.37
C THR A 66 -7.29 4.93 -4.66
N GLY A 67 -6.54 4.74 -5.74
CA GLY A 67 -5.93 3.46 -6.09
C GLY A 67 -5.01 2.94 -4.99
N TYR A 68 -4.16 3.81 -4.45
CA TYR A 68 -3.27 3.47 -3.33
C TYR A 68 -4.04 3.04 -2.09
N LEU A 69 -5.01 3.85 -1.64
CA LEU A 69 -5.78 3.57 -0.43
C LEU A 69 -6.61 2.29 -0.55
N ASN A 70 -7.01 1.88 -1.75
CA ASN A 70 -7.78 0.66 -1.97
C ASN A 70 -6.94 -0.63 -1.88
N ILE A 71 -5.62 -0.56 -2.03
CA ILE A 71 -4.76 -1.76 -2.04
C ILE A 71 -3.66 -1.74 -0.98
N ALA A 72 -3.49 -0.61 -0.27
CA ALA A 72 -2.52 -0.52 0.80
C ALA A 72 -2.86 -1.50 1.94
N TYR A 73 -1.81 -1.99 2.60
CA TYR A 73 -1.94 -2.86 3.77
C TYR A 73 -2.13 -2.01 5.03
N PHE A 74 -3.22 -2.24 5.76
CA PHE A 74 -3.61 -1.53 6.99
C PHE A 74 -3.44 -2.41 8.25
N GLY A 75 -2.55 -3.40 8.21
CA GLY A 75 -2.33 -4.33 9.33
C GLY A 75 -3.42 -5.39 9.43
N ASP A 76 -3.22 -6.37 10.31
CA ASP A 76 -4.20 -7.43 10.64
C ASP A 76 -4.86 -8.09 9.41
N GLN A 77 -4.04 -8.47 8.43
CA GLN A 77 -4.48 -9.06 7.15
C GLN A 77 -5.49 -8.21 6.34
N THR A 78 -5.64 -6.94 6.70
CA THR A 78 -6.61 -6.02 6.12
C THR A 78 -5.96 -5.17 5.03
N TYR A 79 -6.46 -5.29 3.81
CA TYR A 79 -6.02 -4.52 2.64
C TYR A 79 -7.15 -3.63 2.15
N GLY A 80 -6.84 -2.35 1.94
CA GLY A 80 -7.80 -1.35 1.50
C GLY A 80 -8.48 -0.58 2.64
N VAL A 81 -8.68 0.73 2.43
CA VAL A 81 -9.20 1.65 3.45
C VAL A 81 -10.63 1.33 3.87
N GLN A 82 -11.46 0.84 2.94
CA GLN A 82 -12.82 0.40 3.25
C GLN A 82 -12.82 -0.81 4.20
N ALA A 83 -11.99 -1.81 3.92
CA ALA A 83 -11.85 -2.97 4.78
C ALA A 83 -11.30 -2.55 6.16
N ALA A 84 -10.35 -1.61 6.21
CA ALA A 84 -9.82 -1.09 7.47
C ALA A 84 -10.87 -0.34 8.29
N ALA A 85 -11.70 0.49 7.67
CA ALA A 85 -12.79 1.20 8.36
C ALA A 85 -13.80 0.22 8.99
N GLN A 86 -14.12 -0.85 8.26
CA GLN A 86 -15.01 -1.91 8.76
C GLN A 86 -14.35 -2.72 9.88
N HIS A 87 -13.09 -3.12 9.69
CA HIS A 87 -12.37 -3.95 10.66
C HIS A 87 -12.14 -3.23 11.99
N TYR A 88 -11.66 -1.98 11.97
CA TYR A 88 -11.30 -1.26 13.20
C TYR A 88 -12.45 -0.49 13.86
N TYR A 89 -13.44 -0.04 13.07
CA TYR A 89 -14.51 0.85 13.57
C TYR A 89 -15.92 0.40 13.22
N ASN A 90 -16.09 -0.70 12.46
CA ASN A 90 -17.38 -1.17 11.95
C ASN A 90 -18.16 -0.07 11.19
N LYS A 91 -17.44 0.75 10.41
CA LYS A 91 -17.99 1.88 9.65
C LYS A 91 -17.61 1.80 8.17
N SER A 92 -18.37 2.49 7.32
CA SER A 92 -17.89 2.81 5.97
C SER A 92 -16.71 3.78 6.06
N ALA A 93 -15.76 3.71 5.12
CA ALA A 93 -14.64 4.67 5.08
C ALA A 93 -15.12 6.12 4.89
N THR A 94 -16.30 6.32 4.29
CA THR A 94 -16.94 7.63 4.13
C THR A 94 -17.49 8.21 5.42
N ASP A 95 -17.72 7.37 6.44
CA ASP A 95 -18.41 7.74 7.68
C ASP A 95 -17.43 7.87 8.86
N LEU A 96 -16.13 7.75 8.59
CA LEU A 96 -15.08 7.94 9.57
C LEU A 96 -14.99 9.41 9.97
N THR A 97 -14.83 9.64 11.27
CA THR A 97 -14.42 10.95 11.78
C THR A 97 -12.97 11.25 11.36
N PRO A 98 -12.54 12.53 11.32
CA PRO A 98 -11.16 12.87 11.04
C PRO A 98 -10.14 12.17 11.96
N ALA A 99 -10.50 11.94 13.23
CA ALA A 99 -9.64 11.23 14.18
C ALA A 99 -9.50 9.74 13.84
N GLU A 100 -10.59 9.06 13.51
CA GLU A 100 -10.58 7.65 13.10
C GLU A 100 -9.82 7.48 11.77
N ALA A 101 -10.06 8.37 10.79
CA ALA A 101 -9.33 8.36 9.53
C ALA A 101 -7.82 8.57 9.72
N ALA A 102 -7.43 9.53 10.58
CA ALA A 102 -6.02 9.78 10.91
C ALA A 102 -5.36 8.55 11.57
N SER A 103 -6.08 7.86 12.47
CA SER A 103 -5.57 6.65 13.12
C SER A 103 -5.31 5.51 12.12
N ILE A 104 -6.20 5.30 11.14
CA ILE A 104 -6.03 4.31 10.07
C ILE A 104 -4.84 4.68 9.17
N LEU A 105 -4.71 5.96 8.80
CA LEU A 105 -3.60 6.42 7.96
C LEU A 105 -2.24 6.29 8.66
N ALA A 106 -2.19 6.41 10.00
CA ALA A 106 -0.96 6.22 10.78
C ALA A 106 -0.38 4.79 10.66
N ILE A 107 -1.24 3.80 10.37
CA ILE A 107 -0.85 2.40 10.19
C ILE A 107 -0.02 2.22 8.92
N VAL A 108 -0.41 2.89 7.82
CA VAL A 108 0.13 2.66 6.47
C VAL A 108 1.65 2.87 6.38
N GLN A 109 2.21 3.76 7.19
CA GLN A 109 3.66 4.01 7.20
C GLN A 109 4.45 2.81 7.73
N SER A 110 3.89 2.04 8.66
CA SER A 110 4.56 0.89 9.28
C SER A 110 3.53 -0.13 9.77
N PRO A 111 2.81 -0.81 8.85
CA PRO A 111 1.62 -1.58 9.20
C PRO A 111 1.91 -2.80 10.09
N ASN A 112 3.15 -3.30 10.05
CA ASN A 112 3.60 -4.40 10.92
C ASN A 112 3.90 -3.95 12.37
N THR A 113 4.09 -2.66 12.63
CA THR A 113 4.49 -2.15 13.96
C THR A 113 3.51 -1.13 14.55
N ARG A 114 2.59 -0.58 13.74
CA ARG A 114 1.61 0.44 14.14
C ARG A 114 0.17 -0.03 13.99
N ASN A 115 -0.10 -1.33 14.07
CA ASN A 115 -1.47 -1.84 13.95
C ASN A 115 -2.33 -1.40 15.15
N LEU A 116 -3.62 -1.14 14.91
CA LEU A 116 -4.54 -0.74 15.98
C LEU A 116 -4.98 -1.92 16.86
N SER A 117 -4.86 -3.16 16.36
CA SER A 117 -5.15 -4.37 17.14
C SER A 117 -4.15 -4.61 18.27
N ASN A 118 -2.95 -3.98 18.24
CA ASN A 118 -1.95 -4.06 19.31
C ASN A 118 -1.23 -2.70 19.48
N PRO A 119 -1.89 -1.70 20.09
CA PRO A 119 -1.33 -0.36 20.22
C PRO A 119 -0.13 -0.37 21.17
N LYS A 120 0.95 0.30 20.78
CA LYS A 120 2.13 0.56 21.63
C LYS A 120 2.14 2.01 22.11
#